data_AF-A0A2X2U5M6-F1
#
_entry.id   AF-A0A2X2U5M6-F1
#
_cell.length_a   1.000
_cell.length_b   1.000
_cell.length_c   1.000
_cell.angle_alpha   90.00
_cell.angle_beta   90.00
_cell.angle_gamma   90.00
#
_symmetry.space_group_name_H-M   'P 1'
#
loop_
_entity.id
_entity.type
_entity.pdbx_description
1 polymer ?
#
loop_
_entity_poly.entity_id
_entity_poly.type
_entity_poly.pdbx_seq_one_letter_code
_entity_poly.pdbx_strand_id
1 'polypeptide(L)'
;MAELTGNRNNGNFRSKPTQTQEYERDANIFIVHGHDTLARIELKDYLQNTLGFPAPVILAELPDCGRTIIEKFEEQADQADIVFVLLTPDDFNHENQARARQNVIFELGYFIGKMGRKSGRVILLSKGNLDIPSDLSGILRIDIGQGIRTAGEDIRKAVKKALETI
;
A
#
# COMPACT_ATOMS: atom_id res chain seq x y z
N MET A 1 -15.57 59.15 -27.34
CA MET A 1 -14.46 58.49 -28.07
C MET A 1 -13.20 58.71 -27.22
N ALA A 2 -12.59 57.78 -26.50
CA ALA A 2 -12.74 56.34 -26.29
C ALA A 2 -12.12 56.00 -24.91
N GLU A 3 -12.48 54.82 -24.39
CA GLU A 3 -12.07 54.20 -23.12
C GLU A 3 -10.62 53.67 -23.11
N LEU A 4 -10.20 53.10 -21.95
CA LEU A 4 -9.30 51.94 -21.70
C LEU A 4 -8.15 52.30 -20.73
N THR A 5 -8.23 52.01 -19.43
CA THR A 5 -7.96 50.73 -18.72
C THR A 5 -6.67 50.01 -19.12
N GLY A 6 -5.84 49.69 -18.13
CA GLY A 6 -4.60 48.93 -18.35
C GLY A 6 -3.84 48.56 -17.08
N ASN A 7 -4.49 47.86 -16.14
CA ASN A 7 -3.79 47.09 -15.10
C ASN A 7 -3.79 45.61 -15.50
N ARG A 8 -2.63 45.03 -15.82
CA ARG A 8 -2.43 43.58 -15.90
C ARG A 8 -0.98 43.20 -15.55
N ASN A 9 -0.74 43.01 -14.25
CA ASN A 9 0.15 41.94 -13.80
C ASN A 9 -0.62 40.62 -13.91
N ASN A 10 -0.11 39.64 -14.64
CA ASN A 10 -0.17 38.29 -14.10
C ASN A 10 0.91 37.38 -14.70
N GLY A 11 1.68 36.79 -13.78
CA GLY A 11 2.74 35.85 -14.07
C GLY A 11 2.20 34.58 -14.71
N ASN A 12 3.04 34.03 -15.58
CA ASN A 12 2.83 32.79 -16.30
C ASN A 12 2.91 31.61 -15.31
N PHE A 13 1.78 31.22 -14.72
CA PHE A 13 1.68 29.97 -13.97
C PHE A 13 1.73 28.79 -14.94
N ARG A 14 2.88 28.13 -14.95
CA ARG A 14 3.08 26.85 -15.62
C ARG A 14 2.26 25.80 -14.86
N SER A 15 1.08 25.45 -15.36
CA SER A 15 0.27 24.37 -14.80
C SER A 15 1.05 23.06 -14.90
N LYS A 16 1.17 22.34 -13.78
CA LYS A 16 1.65 20.96 -13.77
C LYS A 16 0.61 20.10 -14.52
N PRO A 17 1.03 19.08 -15.30
CA PRO A 17 0.09 18.17 -15.95
C PRO A 17 -0.74 17.45 -14.89
N THR A 18 -2.06 17.61 -14.97
CA THR A 18 -3.04 16.92 -14.12
C THR A 18 -3.05 15.44 -14.50
N GLN A 19 -2.43 14.58 -13.69
CA GLN A 19 -2.68 13.14 -13.78
C GLN A 19 -4.18 12.91 -13.53
N THR A 20 -4.83 12.14 -14.40
CA THR A 20 -6.25 11.82 -14.29
C THR A 20 -6.39 10.79 -13.16
N GLN A 21 -6.99 11.18 -12.04
CA GLN A 21 -7.16 10.31 -10.89
C GLN A 21 -8.15 9.18 -11.26
N GLU A 22 -7.70 7.92 -11.17
CA GLU A 22 -8.50 6.75 -11.59
C GLU A 22 -9.67 6.47 -10.64
N TYR A 23 -9.58 6.95 -9.39
CA TYR A 23 -10.57 6.76 -8.33
C TYR A 23 -11.07 8.11 -7.81
N GLU A 24 -12.38 8.23 -7.59
CA GLU A 24 -13.02 9.47 -7.06
C GLU A 24 -12.82 9.65 -5.55
N ARG A 25 -12.35 8.62 -4.84
CA ARG A 25 -12.08 8.65 -3.40
C ARG A 25 -10.61 8.46 -3.11
N ASP A 26 -10.05 9.38 -2.35
CA ASP A 26 -8.78 9.17 -1.68
C ASP A 26 -8.95 8.12 -0.58
N ALA A 27 -7.93 7.27 -0.41
CA ALA A 27 -7.86 6.28 0.65
C ALA A 27 -6.45 6.29 1.25
N ASN A 28 -6.37 6.23 2.57
CA ASN A 28 -5.10 6.10 3.28
C ASN A 28 -4.61 4.65 3.15
N ILE A 29 -3.63 4.44 2.28
CA ILE A 29 -3.06 3.10 2.06
C ILE A 29 -1.88 2.88 3.00
N PHE A 30 -1.86 1.75 3.70
CA PHE A 30 -0.71 1.29 4.49
C PHE A 30 -0.04 0.11 3.80
N ILE A 31 1.30 0.09 3.76
CA ILE A 31 2.07 -1.04 3.23
C ILE A 31 2.85 -1.70 4.36
N VAL A 32 2.49 -2.94 4.66
CA VAL A 32 3.26 -3.88 5.48
C VAL A 32 4.26 -4.60 4.59
N HIS A 33 5.54 -4.62 4.97
CA HIS A 33 6.59 -5.24 4.18
C HIS A 33 7.76 -5.73 5.06
N GLY A 34 8.53 -6.68 4.55
CA GLY A 34 9.81 -7.07 5.15
C GLY A 34 11.00 -6.47 4.41
N HIS A 35 11.91 -7.30 3.89
CA HIS A 35 13.18 -6.84 3.33
C HIS A 35 13.19 -6.62 1.81
N ASP A 36 12.22 -7.18 1.07
CA ASP A 36 12.11 -6.98 -0.39
C ASP A 36 11.77 -5.51 -0.75
N THR A 37 12.83 -4.71 -0.86
CA THR A 37 12.76 -3.29 -1.14
C THR A 37 12.26 -3.02 -2.56
N LEU A 38 12.55 -3.90 -3.51
CA LEU A 38 12.10 -3.75 -4.89
C LEU A 38 10.58 -3.89 -4.97
N ALA A 39 10.01 -4.95 -4.39
CA ALA A 39 8.57 -5.16 -4.37
C ALA A 39 7.84 -3.98 -3.68
N ARG A 40 8.41 -3.47 -2.58
CA ARG A 40 7.87 -2.29 -1.89
C ARG A 40 7.88 -1.03 -2.75
N ILE A 41 9.00 -0.74 -3.42
CA ILE A 41 9.12 0.45 -4.28
C ILE A 41 8.19 0.34 -5.48
N GLU A 42 8.13 -0.83 -6.13
CA GLU A 42 7.23 -1.06 -7.25
C GLU A 42 5.77 -0.90 -6.86
N LEU A 43 5.37 -1.40 -5.68
CA LEU A 43 4.01 -1.25 -5.18
C LEU A 43 3.69 0.21 -4.89
N LYS A 44 4.60 0.92 -4.20
CA LYS A 44 4.45 2.35 -3.92
C LYS A 44 4.30 3.16 -5.21
N ASP A 45 5.18 2.93 -6.19
CA ASP A 45 5.11 3.58 -7.51
C ASP A 45 3.79 3.27 -8.23
N TYR A 46 3.36 2.01 -8.21
CA TYR A 46 2.11 1.61 -8.85
C TYR A 46 0.89 2.31 -8.22
N LEU A 47 0.78 2.29 -6.89
CA LEU A 47 -0.33 2.92 -6.18
C LEU A 47 -0.38 4.44 -6.40
N GLN A 48 0.77 5.11 -6.35
CA GLN A 48 0.83 6.56 -6.50
C GLN A 48 0.72 7.01 -7.96
N ASN A 49 1.62 6.53 -8.81
CA ASN A 49 1.80 7.07 -10.17
C ASN A 49 0.97 6.35 -11.22
N THR A 50 0.49 5.13 -10.94
CA THR A 50 -0.39 4.41 -11.87
C THR A 50 -1.85 4.53 -11.45
N LEU A 51 -2.18 4.33 -10.16
CA LEU A 51 -3.55 4.39 -9.66
C LEU A 51 -3.97 5.78 -9.15
N GLY A 52 -3.03 6.70 -8.92
CA GLY A 52 -3.32 8.08 -8.53
C GLY A 52 -3.67 8.26 -7.04
N PHE A 53 -3.29 7.32 -6.17
CA PHE A 53 -3.49 7.48 -4.72
C PHE A 53 -2.44 8.40 -4.09
N PRO A 54 -2.75 9.01 -2.92
CA PRO A 54 -1.75 9.63 -2.07
C PRO A 54 -0.60 8.68 -1.71
N ALA A 55 0.49 9.23 -1.19
CA ALA A 55 1.63 8.43 -0.76
C ALA A 55 1.22 7.41 0.30
N PRO A 56 1.47 6.10 0.10
CA PRO A 56 1.14 5.10 1.09
C PRO A 56 2.04 5.26 2.32
N VAL A 57 1.48 4.95 3.48
CA VAL A 57 2.21 4.87 4.74
C VAL A 57 3.10 3.64 4.73
N ILE A 58 4.39 3.86 4.92
CA ILE A 58 5.40 2.81 5.11
C ILE A 58 6.09 3.11 6.43
N LEU A 59 5.91 2.24 7.42
CA LEU A 59 6.36 2.49 8.79
C LEU A 59 7.86 2.79 8.89
N ALA A 60 8.67 2.12 8.06
CA ALA A 60 10.12 2.29 8.00
C ALA A 60 10.57 3.66 7.42
N GLU A 61 9.68 4.39 6.74
CA GLU A 61 9.99 5.70 6.14
C GLU A 61 9.57 6.87 7.04
N LEU A 62 8.78 6.62 8.08
CA LEU A 62 8.30 7.66 8.98
C LEU A 62 9.33 8.01 10.06
N PRO A 63 9.35 9.26 10.56
CA PRO A 63 10.19 9.61 11.71
C PRO A 63 9.69 8.94 13.00
N ASP A 64 10.62 8.50 13.85
CA ASP A 64 10.27 7.79 15.09
C ASP A 64 9.69 8.73 16.15
N CYS A 65 10.17 9.98 16.22
CA CYS A 65 9.72 11.01 17.18
C CYS A 65 9.76 10.55 18.65
N GLY A 66 10.71 9.69 19.02
CA GLY A 66 10.85 9.15 20.38
C GLY A 66 9.85 8.06 20.75
N ARG A 67 8.97 7.65 19.83
CA ARG A 67 8.02 6.55 20.01
C ARG A 67 8.71 5.20 19.88
N THR A 68 8.16 4.20 20.54
CA THR A 68 8.47 2.80 20.25
C THR A 68 7.88 2.40 18.90
N ILE A 69 8.41 1.32 18.31
CA ILE A 69 7.94 0.80 17.03
C ILE A 69 6.44 0.44 17.09
N ILE A 70 5.98 -0.12 18.21
CA ILE A 70 4.59 -0.56 18.35
C ILE A 70 3.63 0.63 18.45
N GLU A 71 3.97 1.68 19.20
CA GLU A 71 3.15 2.90 19.29
C GLU A 71 3.03 3.57 17.92
N LYS A 72 4.15 3.68 17.21
CA LYS A 72 4.19 4.23 15.85
C LYS A 72 3.35 3.39 14.88
N PHE A 73 3.36 2.07 15.02
CA PHE A 73 2.55 1.19 14.20
C PHE A 73 1.06 1.37 14.47
N GLU A 74 0.64 1.34 15.74
CA GLU A 74 -0.77 1.45 16.13
C GLU A 74 -1.40 2.78 15.67
N GLU A 75 -0.69 3.90 15.89
CA GLU A 75 -1.15 5.24 15.49
C GLU A 75 -1.41 5.35 13.98
N GLN A 76 -0.55 4.73 13.18
CA GLN A 76 -0.66 4.78 11.72
C GLN A 76 -1.66 3.74 11.20
N ALA A 77 -1.76 2.59 11.87
CA ALA A 77 -2.74 1.56 11.56
C ALA A 77 -4.18 2.02 11.80
N ASP A 78 -4.41 2.91 12.77
CA ASP A 78 -5.72 3.54 13.05
C ASP A 78 -6.25 4.37 11.88
N GLN A 79 -5.35 4.94 11.08
CA GLN A 79 -5.70 5.84 9.97
C GLN A 79 -5.83 5.10 8.63
N ALA A 80 -5.49 3.81 8.58
CA ALA A 80 -5.45 3.04 7.35
C ALA A 80 -6.85 2.66 6.84
N ASP A 81 -7.13 3.00 5.59
CA ASP A 81 -8.33 2.57 4.87
C ASP A 81 -8.11 1.23 4.18
N ILE A 82 -6.97 1.06 3.52
CA ILE A 82 -6.61 -0.16 2.81
C ILE A 82 -5.19 -0.54 3.22
N VAL A 83 -4.95 -1.84 3.40
CA VAL A 83 -3.65 -2.38 3.79
C VAL A 83 -3.17 -3.33 2.73
N PHE A 84 -1.98 -3.08 2.19
CA PHE A 84 -1.24 -4.06 1.40
C PHE A 84 -0.21 -4.77 2.27
N VAL A 85 -0.18 -6.09 2.19
CA VAL A 85 0.79 -6.91 2.91
C VAL A 85 1.67 -7.64 1.89
N LEU A 86 2.96 -7.31 1.88
CA LEU A 86 3.97 -7.96 1.04
C LEU A 86 4.54 -9.20 1.75
N LEU A 87 4.09 -10.37 1.31
CA LEU A 87 4.63 -11.66 1.73
C LEU A 87 5.76 -12.05 0.76
N THR A 88 7.00 -11.80 1.16
CA THR A 88 8.22 -12.06 0.38
C THR A 88 9.16 -13.03 1.10
N PRO A 89 10.06 -13.73 0.39
CA PRO A 89 10.97 -14.73 0.99
C PRO A 89 12.14 -14.06 1.73
N ASP A 90 11.83 -13.37 2.83
CA ASP A 90 12.81 -12.57 3.57
C ASP A 90 13.59 -13.36 4.62
N ASP A 91 12.98 -14.41 5.16
CA ASP A 91 13.56 -15.28 6.20
C ASP A 91 13.49 -16.74 5.76
N PHE A 92 14.13 -17.62 6.53
CA PHE A 92 14.02 -19.07 6.40
C PHE A 92 13.55 -19.69 7.73
N ASN A 93 12.78 -20.79 7.65
CA ASN A 93 12.45 -21.59 8.82
C ASN A 93 13.58 -22.58 9.16
N HIS A 94 13.40 -23.40 10.20
CA HIS A 94 14.38 -24.39 10.63
C HIS A 94 14.64 -25.51 9.60
N GLU A 95 13.72 -25.71 8.66
CA GLU A 95 13.81 -26.66 7.54
C GLU A 95 14.38 -26.01 6.27
N ASN A 96 14.93 -24.79 6.38
CA ASN A 96 15.48 -24.01 5.27
C ASN A 96 14.47 -23.69 4.16
N GLN A 97 13.18 -23.65 4.50
CA GLN A 97 12.12 -23.20 3.60
C GLN A 97 11.97 -21.68 3.72
N ALA A 98 11.81 -21.01 2.59
CA ALA A 98 11.59 -19.57 2.55
C ALA A 98 10.26 -19.21 3.24
N ARG A 99 10.27 -18.13 4.02
CA ARG A 99 9.08 -17.63 4.73
C ARG A 99 9.04 -16.10 4.71
N ALA A 100 7.83 -15.57 4.89
CA ALA A 100 7.67 -14.15 5.19
C ALA A 100 8.26 -13.81 6.56
N ARG A 101 8.73 -12.57 6.70
CA ARG A 101 9.26 -12.09 7.98
C ARG A 101 8.19 -12.18 9.07
N GLN A 102 8.58 -12.61 10.27
CA GLN A 102 7.62 -12.83 11.37
C GLN A 102 6.84 -11.56 11.75
N ASN A 103 7.47 -10.39 11.72
CA ASN A 103 6.79 -9.12 11.99
C ASN A 103 5.68 -8.84 10.96
N VAL A 104 5.89 -9.19 9.69
CA VAL A 104 4.88 -9.04 8.64
C VAL A 104 3.67 -9.93 8.93
N ILE A 105 3.89 -11.16 9.41
CA ILE A 105 2.81 -12.07 9.82
C ILE A 105 2.04 -11.52 11.02
N PHE A 106 2.74 -10.94 11.99
CA PHE A 106 2.12 -10.29 13.14
C PHE A 106 1.24 -9.10 12.73
N GLU A 107 1.79 -8.19 11.90
CA GLU A 107 1.09 -7.00 11.41
C GLU A 107 -0.13 -7.39 10.53
N LEU A 108 0.00 -8.44 9.71
CA LEU A 108 -1.14 -9.03 8.99
C LEU A 108 -2.25 -9.48 9.94
N GLY A 109 -1.89 -10.23 10.99
CA GLY A 109 -2.84 -10.67 12.01
C GLY A 109 -3.55 -9.49 12.70
N TYR A 110 -2.79 -8.46 13.06
CA TYR A 110 -3.32 -7.23 13.64
C TYR A 110 -4.35 -6.55 12.73
N PHE A 111 -4.01 -6.33 11.45
CA PHE A 111 -4.92 -5.68 10.51
C PHE A 111 -6.15 -6.53 10.17
N ILE A 112 -6.02 -7.86 10.07
CA ILE A 112 -7.18 -8.75 9.91
C ILE A 112 -8.12 -8.64 11.13
N GLY A 113 -7.56 -8.62 12.34
CA GLY A 113 -8.33 -8.46 13.57
C GLY A 113 -9.03 -7.10 13.64
N LYS A 114 -8.32 -6.03 13.29
CA LYS A 114 -8.81 -4.64 13.33
C LYS A 114 -9.88 -4.35 12.28
N MET A 115 -9.64 -4.71 11.02
CA MET A 115 -10.53 -4.39 9.89
C MET A 115 -11.59 -5.47 9.64
N GLY A 116 -11.42 -6.64 10.25
CA GLY A 116 -12.25 -7.81 10.01
C GLY A 116 -11.89 -8.51 8.69
N ARG A 117 -11.72 -9.83 8.76
CA ARG A 117 -11.31 -10.67 7.61
C ARG A 117 -12.18 -10.53 6.36
N LYS A 118 -13.48 -10.24 6.53
CA LYS A 118 -14.45 -10.14 5.41
C LYS A 118 -14.55 -8.74 4.80
N SER A 119 -13.83 -7.76 5.33
CA SER A 119 -13.88 -6.38 4.80
C SER A 119 -13.30 -6.26 3.40
N GLY A 120 -12.37 -7.15 3.01
CA GLY A 120 -11.64 -7.00 1.75
C GLY A 120 -10.62 -5.84 1.75
N ARG A 121 -10.43 -5.16 2.89
CA ARG A 121 -9.51 -4.01 3.04
C ARG A 121 -8.05 -4.41 3.27
N VAL A 122 -7.78 -5.68 3.59
CA VAL A 122 -6.43 -6.23 3.73
C VAL A 122 -6.13 -7.09 2.50
N ILE A 123 -5.22 -6.62 1.65
CA ILE A 123 -4.85 -7.20 0.37
C ILE A 123 -3.46 -7.82 0.50
N LEU A 124 -3.35 -9.13 0.28
CA LEU A 124 -2.10 -9.85 0.41
C LEU A 124 -1.47 -10.03 -0.98
N LEU A 125 -0.23 -9.58 -1.12
CA LEU A 125 0.59 -9.85 -2.31
C LEU A 125 1.68 -10.84 -1.91
N SER A 126 1.90 -11.88 -2.70
CA SER A 126 2.92 -12.89 -2.39
C SER A 126 3.88 -13.11 -3.53
N LYS A 127 5.15 -13.31 -3.18
CA LYS A 127 6.22 -13.63 -4.13
C LYS A 127 6.76 -15.03 -3.85
N GLY A 128 6.57 -15.94 -4.81
CA GLY A 128 7.06 -17.31 -4.73
C GLY A 128 6.33 -18.17 -3.69
N ASN A 129 6.89 -19.35 -3.44
CA ASN A 129 6.36 -20.29 -2.47
C ASN A 129 6.93 -20.00 -1.09
N LEU A 130 6.05 -19.74 -0.13
CA LEU A 130 6.40 -19.37 1.23
C LEU A 130 5.78 -20.36 2.20
N ASP A 131 6.54 -20.72 3.24
CA ASP A 131 5.99 -21.29 4.46
C ASP A 131 5.17 -20.22 5.19
N ILE A 132 3.88 -20.51 5.38
CA ILE A 132 2.89 -19.61 5.99
C ILE A 132 2.15 -20.42 7.05
N PRO A 133 1.87 -19.86 8.25
CA PRO A 133 1.07 -20.53 9.27
C PRO A 133 -0.23 -21.12 8.70
N SER A 134 -0.57 -22.35 9.10
CA SER A 134 -1.72 -23.09 8.55
C SER A 134 -3.04 -22.33 8.67
N ASP A 135 -3.24 -21.56 9.73
CA ASP A 135 -4.44 -20.73 9.92
C ASP A 135 -4.58 -19.59 8.90
N LEU A 136 -3.48 -19.19 8.25
CA LEU A 136 -3.43 -18.16 7.22
C LEU A 136 -3.35 -18.74 5.80
N SER A 137 -3.12 -20.05 5.65
CA SER A 137 -2.87 -20.69 4.34
C SER A 137 -4.08 -20.61 3.40
N GLY A 138 -5.29 -20.54 3.94
CA GLY A 138 -6.54 -20.38 3.18
C GLY A 138 -6.83 -18.95 2.70
N ILE A 139 -6.02 -17.96 3.07
CA ILE A 139 -6.20 -16.59 2.59
C ILE A 139 -5.64 -16.48 1.17
N LEU A 140 -6.48 -16.03 0.25
CA LEU A 140 -6.09 -15.80 -1.14
C LEU A 140 -5.10 -14.63 -1.23
N ARG A 141 -4.12 -14.78 -2.12
CA ARG A 141 -3.02 -13.84 -2.32
C ARG A 141 -2.89 -13.55 -3.81
N ILE A 142 -2.55 -12.31 -4.14
CA ILE A 142 -2.21 -11.92 -5.51
C ILE A 142 -0.74 -12.28 -5.73
N ASP A 143 -0.46 -13.07 -6.76
CA ASP A 143 0.92 -13.43 -7.10
C ASP A 143 1.63 -12.25 -7.77
N ILE A 144 2.76 -11.86 -7.18
CA ILE A 144 3.65 -10.80 -7.67
C ILE A 144 5.02 -11.34 -8.06
N GLY A 145 5.16 -12.66 -8.27
CA GLY A 145 6.39 -13.31 -8.72
C GLY A 145 6.98 -12.70 -9.99
N GLN A 146 6.11 -12.23 -10.89
CA GLN A 146 6.48 -11.57 -12.14
C GLN A 146 6.41 -10.02 -12.07
N GLY A 147 6.41 -9.46 -10.85
CA GLY A 147 6.41 -8.01 -10.60
C GLY A 147 5.02 -7.39 -10.44
N ILE A 148 4.97 -6.21 -9.81
CA ILE A 148 3.71 -5.52 -9.46
C ILE A 148 2.90 -5.15 -10.70
N ARG A 149 3.54 -4.68 -11.76
CA ARG A 149 2.85 -4.26 -13.00
C ARG A 149 2.12 -5.43 -13.66
N THR A 150 2.69 -6.63 -13.62
CA THR A 150 2.07 -7.84 -14.16
C THR A 150 0.80 -8.22 -13.38
N ALA A 151 0.84 -8.06 -12.06
CA ALA A 151 -0.30 -8.28 -11.16
C ALA A 151 -1.31 -7.12 -11.15
N GLY A 152 -1.09 -6.07 -11.94
CA GLY A 152 -1.80 -4.79 -11.82
C GLY A 152 -3.32 -4.91 -11.94
N GLU A 153 -3.83 -5.76 -12.83
CA GLU A 153 -5.27 -5.93 -13.00
C GLU A 153 -5.94 -6.55 -11.77
N ASP A 154 -5.30 -7.53 -11.13
CA ASP A 154 -5.81 -8.14 -9.91
C ASP A 154 -5.73 -7.16 -8.73
N ILE A 155 -4.67 -6.35 -8.68
CA ILE A 155 -4.55 -5.26 -7.70
C ILE A 155 -5.68 -4.24 -7.89
N ARG A 156 -5.97 -3.79 -9.12
CA ARG A 156 -7.09 -2.86 -9.38
C ARG A 156 -8.43 -3.43 -8.93
N LYS A 157 -8.71 -4.70 -9.25
CA LYS A 157 -9.95 -5.36 -8.82
C LYS A 157 -10.06 -5.41 -7.30
N ALA A 158 -8.98 -5.76 -6.61
CA ALA A 158 -8.94 -5.81 -5.15
C ALA A 158 -9.15 -4.43 -4.53
N VAL A 159 -8.45 -3.39 -5.03
CA VAL A 159 -8.60 -2.00 -4.58
C VAL A 159 -10.02 -1.50 -4.80
N LYS A 160 -10.57 -1.69 -6.00
CA LYS A 160 -11.95 -1.31 -6.30
C LYS A 160 -12.92 -1.95 -5.31
N LYS A 161 -12.74 -3.24 -5.01
CA LYS A 161 -13.60 -3.94 -4.07
C LYS A 161 -13.44 -3.43 -2.63
N ALA A 162 -12.22 -3.12 -2.21
CA ALA A 162 -11.94 -2.56 -0.89
C ALA A 162 -12.60 -1.18 -0.71
N LEU A 163 -12.53 -0.32 -1.74
CA LEU A 163 -13.15 1.01 -1.73
C LEU A 163 -14.68 0.98 -1.60
N GLU A 164 -15.35 -0.10 -2.02
CA GLU A 164 -16.80 -0.28 -1.83
C GLU A 164 -17.19 -0.52 -0.35
N THR A 165 -16.22 -0.75 0.53
CA THR A 165 -16.44 -1.15 1.94
C THR A 165 -16.06 -0.09 2.96
N ILE A 166 -15.56 1.06 2.49
CA ILE A 166 -15.24 2.24 3.31
C ILE A 166 -16.27 3.34 3.05
#